data_AF-A0A0Q9QUX7-F1
#
_entry.id   AF-A0A0Q9QUX7-F1
#
_cell.length_a   1.000
_cell.length_b   1.000
_cell.length_c   1.000
_cell.angle_alpha   90.00
_cell.angle_beta   90.00
_cell.angle_gamma   90.00
#
_symmetry.space_group_name_H-M   'P 1'
#
loop_
_entity.id
_entity.type
_entity.pdbx_description
1 polymer ?
#
loop_
_entity_poly.entity_id
_entity_poly.type
_entity_poly.pdbx_seq_one_letter_code
_entity_poly.pdbx_strand_id
1 'polypeptide(L)'
;MSLHVYLAALARSAQGWEDQGEVVRGGRRSLGEVDPSLLGSRVQPAAQTFIDTWMTEIKRLEDAAVDHGEALRDASLLFQQSDQDVVERSQQLMTWTDRNVSPTTGGLG
;
A
#
# COMPACT_ATOMS: atom_id res chain seq x y z
N MET A 1 -19.90 4.59 18.42
CA MET A 1 -19.23 5.20 17.25
C MET A 1 -18.31 4.13 16.69
N SER A 2 -18.69 3.50 15.57
CA SER A 2 -17.94 2.36 15.03
C SER A 2 -16.72 2.89 14.26
N LEU A 3 -15.57 2.92 14.92
CA LEU A 3 -14.26 3.00 14.27
C LEU A 3 -13.89 1.64 13.60
N HIS A 4 -14.87 0.95 13.01
CA HIS A 4 -14.62 -0.21 12.14
C HIS A 4 -14.12 0.23 10.75
N VAL A 5 -13.39 1.34 10.69
CA VAL A 5 -13.23 2.12 9.47
C VAL A 5 -12.03 1.56 8.72
N TYR A 6 -12.34 0.58 7.87
CA TYR A 6 -11.51 0.08 6.79
C TYR A 6 -10.19 -0.61 7.16
N LEU A 7 -9.83 -0.90 8.41
CA LEU A 7 -8.54 -1.59 8.70
C LEU A 7 -8.31 -2.84 7.83
N ALA A 8 -9.34 -3.69 7.67
CA ALA A 8 -9.27 -4.84 6.78
C ALA A 8 -9.15 -4.47 5.29
N ALA A 9 -9.77 -3.37 4.87
CA ALA A 9 -9.70 -2.87 3.49
C ALA A 9 -8.38 -2.13 3.21
N LEU A 10 -7.82 -1.39 4.17
CA LEU A 10 -6.50 -0.76 4.11
C LEU A 10 -5.42 -1.84 4.00
N ALA A 11 -5.48 -2.88 4.84
CA ALA A 11 -4.58 -4.02 4.76
C ALA A 11 -4.69 -4.75 3.42
N ARG A 12 -5.92 -4.99 2.94
CA ARG A 12 -6.16 -5.62 1.62
C ARG A 12 -5.63 -4.76 0.47
N SER A 13 -5.85 -3.45 0.53
CA SER A 13 -5.36 -2.52 -0.49
C SER A 13 -3.83 -2.40 -0.46
N ALA A 14 -3.21 -2.41 0.73
CA ALA A 14 -1.76 -2.40 0.87
C ALA A 14 -1.15 -3.66 0.23
N GLN A 15 -1.71 -4.83 0.51
CA GLN A 15 -1.31 -6.07 -0.15
C GLN A 15 -1.53 -6.01 -1.67
N GLY A 16 -2.66 -5.46 -2.12
CA GLY A 16 -2.94 -5.31 -3.55
C GLY A 16 -1.92 -4.43 -4.28
N TRP A 17 -1.43 -3.36 -3.63
CA TRP A 17 -0.34 -2.54 -4.18
C TRP A 17 0.99 -3.28 -4.23
N GLU A 18 1.32 -4.08 -3.21
CA GLU A 18 2.53 -4.91 -3.24
C GLU A 18 2.49 -5.97 -4.35
N ASP A 19 1.36 -6.68 -4.48
CA ASP A 19 1.18 -7.68 -5.52
C ASP A 19 1.35 -7.05 -6.92
N GLN A 20 0.79 -5.84 -7.13
CA GLN A 20 0.97 -5.08 -8.37
C GLN A 20 2.42 -4.66 -8.57
N GLY A 21 3.10 -4.21 -7.51
CA GLY A 21 4.53 -3.87 -7.53
C GLY A 21 5.39 -5.05 -7.98
N GLU A 22 5.11 -6.26 -7.50
CA GLU A 22 5.84 -7.47 -7.92
C GLU A 22 5.57 -7.84 -9.39
N VAL A 23 4.33 -7.68 -9.86
CA VAL A 23 4.01 -7.88 -11.29
C VAL A 23 4.78 -6.89 -12.17
N VAL A 24 4.79 -5.61 -11.79
CA VAL A 24 5.52 -4.55 -12.50
C VAL A 24 7.03 -4.82 -12.49
N ARG A 25 7.60 -5.23 -11.35
CA ARG A 25 9.00 -5.64 -11.23
C ARG A 25 9.34 -6.84 -12.13
N GLY A 26 8.45 -7.82 -12.23
CA GLY A 26 8.58 -8.94 -13.15
C GLY A 26 8.64 -8.49 -14.62
N GLY A 27 7.80 -7.52 -14.98
CA GLY A 27 7.84 -6.85 -16.29
C GLY A 27 9.17 -6.14 -16.54
N ARG A 28 9.69 -5.40 -15.54
CA ARG A 28 11.01 -4.73 -15.61
C ARG A 28 12.14 -5.70 -15.90
N ARG A 29 12.17 -6.83 -15.20
CA ARG A 29 13.17 -7.88 -15.39
C ARG A 29 13.10 -8.44 -16.81
N SER A 30 11.90 -8.80 -17.26
CA SER A 30 11.68 -9.35 -18.59
C SER A 30 12.11 -8.38 -19.70
N LEU A 31 11.83 -7.08 -19.52
CA LEU A 31 12.25 -6.04 -20.47
C LEU A 31 13.79 -5.85 -20.47
N GLY A 32 14.43 -5.92 -19.30
CA GLY A 32 15.88 -5.78 -19.17
C GLY A 32 16.68 -6.94 -19.75
N GLU A 33 16.05 -8.09 -20.00
CA GLU A 33 16.66 -9.25 -20.66
C GLU A 33 16.63 -9.15 -22.19
N VAL A 34 15.94 -8.16 -22.75
CA VAL A 34 15.86 -7.96 -24.20
C VAL A 34 17.16 -7.39 -24.75
N ASP A 35 17.71 -8.04 -25.78
CA ASP A 35 18.84 -7.54 -26.55
C ASP A 35 18.37 -6.86 -27.86
N PRO A 36 18.33 -5.51 -27.92
CA PRO A 36 17.90 -4.79 -29.11
C PRO A 36 18.91 -4.89 -30.27
N SER A 37 20.13 -5.37 -30.05
CA SER A 37 21.11 -5.57 -31.12
C SER A 37 20.67 -6.63 -32.13
N LEU A 38 19.81 -7.56 -31.70
CA LEU A 38 19.21 -8.60 -32.55
C LEU A 38 18.26 -8.05 -33.62
N LEU A 39 17.81 -6.79 -33.49
CA LEU A 39 16.87 -6.14 -34.43
C LEU A 39 17.58 -5.50 -35.64
N GLY A 40 18.91 -5.55 -35.68
CA GLY A 40 19.73 -4.94 -36.73
C GLY A 40 19.88 -3.43 -36.58
N SER A 41 20.95 -2.90 -37.21
CA SER A 41 21.44 -1.53 -36.98
C SER A 41 20.44 -0.40 -37.28
N ARG A 42 19.45 -0.64 -38.14
CA ARG A 42 18.43 0.35 -38.48
C ARG A 42 17.37 0.51 -37.37
N VAL A 43 17.02 -0.59 -36.68
CA VAL A 43 15.93 -0.62 -35.69
C VAL A 43 16.46 -0.54 -34.27
N GLN A 44 17.67 -1.06 -34.02
CA GLN A 44 18.31 -1.10 -32.72
C GLN A 44 18.26 0.25 -31.96
N PRO A 45 18.59 1.42 -32.55
CA PRO A 45 18.57 2.67 -31.78
C PRO A 45 17.18 3.05 -31.27
N ALA A 46 16.15 2.87 -32.10
CA ALA A 46 14.77 3.15 -31.73
C ALA A 46 14.25 2.15 -30.67
N ALA A 47 14.62 0.88 -30.81
CA ALA A 47 14.29 -0.15 -29.83
C ALA A 47 14.97 0.10 -28.47
N GLN A 48 16.23 0.53 -28.46
CA GLN A 48 16.94 0.89 -27.24
C GLN A 48 16.26 2.07 -26.54
N THR A 49 15.92 3.14 -27.26
CA THR A 49 15.20 4.29 -26.68
C THR A 49 13.85 3.87 -26.09
N PHE A 50 13.13 2.98 -26.78
CA PHE A 50 11.88 2.43 -26.27
C PHE A 50 12.09 1.65 -24.97
N ILE A 51 13.07 0.73 -24.93
CA ILE A 51 13.42 -0.06 -23.75
C ILE A 51 13.79 0.87 -22.58
N ASP A 52 14.67 1.84 -22.80
CA ASP A 52 15.11 2.79 -21.76
C ASP A 52 13.96 3.61 -21.18
N THR A 53 13.06 4.09 -22.07
CA THR A 53 11.87 4.84 -21.68
C THR A 53 10.96 3.98 -20.80
N TRP A 54 10.67 2.76 -21.25
CA TRP A 54 9.79 1.87 -20.50
C TRP A 54 10.41 1.36 -19.20
N MET A 55 11.72 1.10 -19.14
CA MET A 55 12.40 0.78 -17.89
C MET A 55 12.24 1.90 -16.86
N THR A 56 12.32 3.16 -17.30
CA THR A 56 12.13 4.33 -16.43
C THR A 56 10.70 4.41 -15.91
N GLU A 57 9.70 4.26 -16.78
CA GLU A 57 8.29 4.30 -16.37
C GLU A 57 7.91 3.13 -15.47
N ILE A 58 8.38 1.92 -15.77
CA ILE A 58 8.13 0.73 -14.94
C ILE A 58 8.74 0.93 -13.55
N LYS A 59 9.95 1.50 -13.46
CA LYS A 59 10.54 1.85 -12.15
C LYS A 59 9.69 2.86 -11.39
N ARG A 60 9.20 3.91 -12.06
CA ARG A 60 8.30 4.90 -11.43
C ARG A 60 7.02 4.27 -10.90
N LEU A 61 6.47 3.28 -11.61
CA LEU A 61 5.30 2.52 -11.16
C LEU A 61 5.61 1.59 -9.98
N GLU A 62 6.80 0.96 -9.97
CA GLU A 62 7.30 0.15 -8.85
C GLU A 62 7.40 1.01 -7.59
N ASP A 63 8.05 2.17 -7.68
CA ASP A 63 8.20 3.11 -6.57
C ASP A 63 6.83 3.59 -6.05
N ALA A 64 5.92 3.98 -6.96
CA ALA A 64 4.57 4.41 -6.58
C ALA A 64 3.76 3.31 -5.88
N ALA A 65 3.88 2.06 -6.30
CA ALA A 65 3.20 0.93 -5.67
C ALA A 65 3.70 0.70 -4.23
N VAL A 66 5.01 0.81 -4.01
CA VAL A 66 5.61 0.74 -2.67
C VAL A 66 5.09 1.89 -1.79
N ASP A 67 5.18 3.13 -2.27
CA ASP A 67 4.74 4.31 -1.53
C ASP A 67 3.25 4.22 -1.13
N HIS A 68 2.39 3.75 -2.04
CA HIS A 68 0.97 3.54 -1.74
C HIS A 68 0.74 2.44 -0.70
N GLY A 69 1.48 1.34 -0.78
CA GLY A 69 1.43 0.26 0.22
C GLY A 69 1.83 0.73 1.61
N GLU A 70 2.92 1.50 1.71
CA GLU A 70 3.40 2.10 2.96
C GLU A 70 2.39 3.11 3.53
N ALA A 71 1.88 4.04 2.72
CA ALA A 71 0.91 5.02 3.16
C ALA A 71 -0.37 4.39 3.74
N LEU A 72 -0.82 3.25 3.19
CA LEU A 72 -1.98 2.52 3.71
C LEU A 72 -1.71 1.83 5.06
N ARG A 73 -0.47 1.37 5.28
CA ARG A 73 -0.04 0.82 6.58
C ARG A 73 0.05 1.89 7.64
N ASP A 74 0.65 3.03 7.31
CA ASP A 74 0.75 4.18 8.20
C ASP A 74 -0.64 4.69 8.59
N ALA A 75 -1.56 4.78 7.63
CA ALA A 75 -2.95 5.12 7.91
C ALA A 75 -3.59 4.11 8.89
N SER A 76 -3.34 2.81 8.70
CA SER A 76 -3.85 1.77 9.60
C SER A 76 -3.32 1.92 11.03
N LEU A 77 -2.03 2.23 11.19
CA LEU A 77 -1.40 2.47 12.50
C LEU A 77 -1.98 3.72 13.18
N LEU A 78 -2.19 4.80 12.44
CA LEU A 78 -2.79 6.03 12.95
C LEU A 78 -4.22 5.80 13.47
N PHE A 79 -5.02 5.00 12.75
CA PHE A 79 -6.36 4.64 13.21
C PHE A 79 -6.30 3.84 14.52
N GLN A 80 -5.43 2.83 14.62
CA GLN A 80 -5.29 2.04 15.83
C GLN A 80 -4.86 2.88 17.05
N GLN A 81 -3.93 3.82 16.85
CA GLN A 81 -3.48 4.74 17.90
C GLN A 81 -4.62 5.67 18.33
N SER A 82 -5.33 6.26 17.37
CA SER A 82 -6.48 7.13 17.66
C SER A 82 -7.58 6.39 18.42
N ASP A 83 -7.86 5.13 18.08
CA ASP A 83 -8.84 4.30 18.78
C ASP A 83 -8.43 4.09 20.23
N GLN A 84 -7.16 3.74 20.47
CA GLN A 84 -6.62 3.55 21.81
C GLN A 84 -6.71 4.84 22.64
N ASP A 85 -6.28 5.98 22.08
CA ASP A 85 -6.36 7.29 22.74
C ASP A 85 -7.80 7.64 23.16
N VAL A 86 -8.78 7.37 22.29
CA VAL A 86 -10.19 7.63 22.57
C VAL A 86 -10.70 6.71 23.66
N VAL A 87 -10.33 5.42 23.65
CA VAL A 87 -10.69 4.46 24.70
C VAL A 87 -10.13 4.91 26.05
N GLU A 88 -8.84 5.23 26.12
CA GLU A 88 -8.17 5.66 27.35
C GLU A 88 -8.80 6.95 27.92
N ARG A 89 -9.02 7.97 27.08
CA ARG A 89 -9.69 9.21 27.51
C ARG A 89 -11.12 8.95 27.97
N SER A 90 -11.85 8.07 27.29
CA SER A 90 -13.22 7.74 27.68
C SER A 90 -13.26 7.03 29.04
N GLN A 91 -12.36 6.09 29.29
CA GLN A 91 -12.23 5.41 30.59
C GLN A 91 -11.89 6.39 31.72
N GLN A 92 -11.07 7.40 31.47
CA GLN A 92 -10.76 8.43 32.47
C GLN A 92 -11.97 9.28 32.87
N LEU A 93 -12.94 9.46 31.96
CA LEU A 93 -14.18 10.21 32.20
C LEU A 93 -15.25 9.37 32.92
N MET A 94 -15.12 8.05 32.94
CA MET A 94 -16.09 7.15 33.59
C MET A 94 -15.97 7.15 35.11
N THR A 95 -17.07 6.77 35.78
CA THR A 95 -17.08 6.54 37.23
C THR A 95 -16.08 5.44 37.58
N TRP A 96 -15.51 5.47 38.79
CA TRP A 96 -14.46 4.52 39.20
C TRP A 96 -14.85 3.06 38.98
N THR A 97 -16.13 2.74 39.22
CA THR A 97 -16.69 1.39 39.04
C THR A 97 -16.71 0.95 37.57
N ASP A 98 -16.84 1.90 36.64
CA ASP A 98 -17.04 1.63 35.22
C ASP A 98 -15.76 1.79 34.38
N ARG A 99 -14.64 2.27 34.96
CA ARG A 99 -13.39 2.55 34.21
C ARG A 99 -12.77 1.35 33.50
N ASN A 100 -13.08 0.13 33.96
CA ASN A 100 -12.52 -1.11 33.41
C ASN A 100 -13.52 -1.86 32.52
N VAL A 101 -14.66 -1.26 32.19
CA VAL A 101 -15.62 -1.87 31.27
C VAL A 101 -15.01 -1.89 29.87
N SER A 102 -14.97 -3.08 29.26
CA SER A 102 -14.47 -3.23 27.88
C SER A 102 -15.39 -2.51 26.89
N PRO A 103 -14.84 -1.75 25.93
CA PRO A 103 -15.63 -1.17 24.85
C PRO A 103 -16.36 -2.27 24.10
N THR A 104 -17.69 -2.15 23.96
CA THR A 104 -18.45 -3.06 23.10
C THR A 104 -18.30 -2.63 21.65
N THR A 105 -18.10 -3.60 20.76
CA THR A 105 -18.22 -3.37 19.32
C THR A 105 -19.67 -3.01 19.03
N GLY A 106 -19.93 -1.73 18.77
CA GLY A 106 -21.27 -1.22 18.47
C GLY A 106 -21.80 -1.78 17.15
N GLY A 107 -22.29 -3.01 17.16
CA GLY A 107 -23.13 -3.59 16.11
C GLY A 107 -24.54 -3.07 16.28
N LEU A 108 -25.00 -2.27 15.31
CA LEU A 108 -26.43 -2.01 15.15
C LEU A 108 -27.07 -3.31 14.64
N GLY A 109 -28.00 -3.85 15.41
CA GLY A 109 -28.98 -4.83 14.91
C GLY A 109 -29.96 -4.20 13.94
#